data_AF-A0A2L0HYS5-F1
#
_entry.id   AF-A0A2L0HYS5-F1
#
_cell.length_a   1.000
_cell.length_b   1.000
_cell.length_c   1.000
_cell.angle_alpha   90.00
_cell.angle_beta   90.00
_cell.angle_gamma   90.00
#
_symmetry.space_group_name_H-M   'P 1'
#
loop_
_entity.id
_entity.type
_entity.pdbx_description
1 polymer ?
#
loop_
_entity_poly.entity_id
_entity_poly.type
_entity_poly.pdbx_seq_one_letter_code
_entity_poly.pdbx_strand_id
1 'polypeptide(L)'
;MSCTEKESTVLPVEIVDTATLDEAEPYLISNDHYQDYRGILVQHDPEHKTIQLTQTQAEQLKVTQGDVVRVLSLNPKEHKA
;
A
#
# COMPACT_ATOMS: atom_id res chain seq x y z
N MET A 1 5.97 -25.61 -3.91
CA MET A 1 6.61 -24.29 -3.80
C MET A 1 5.49 -23.27 -3.70
N SER A 2 5.15 -22.82 -2.48
CA SER A 2 4.19 -21.72 -2.30
C SER A 2 4.92 -20.42 -2.59
N CYS A 3 4.77 -19.91 -3.82
CA CYS A 3 5.18 -18.55 -4.12
C CYS A 3 4.25 -17.60 -3.36
N THR A 4 4.81 -16.83 -2.43
CA THR A 4 4.15 -15.79 -1.62
C THR A 4 3.63 -14.61 -2.46
N GLU A 5 3.62 -14.72 -3.79
CA GLU A 5 3.19 -13.67 -4.73
C GLU A 5 1.66 -13.52 -4.81
N LYS A 6 0.88 -14.46 -4.27
CA LYS A 6 -0.59 -14.46 -4.37
C LYS A 6 -1.30 -13.37 -3.55
N GLU A 7 -0.61 -12.65 -2.67
CA GLU A 7 -1.25 -11.74 -1.69
C GLU A 7 -0.88 -10.26 -1.90
N SER A 8 -0.15 -9.92 -2.97
CA SER A 8 0.23 -8.55 -3.26
C SER A 8 -0.62 -7.96 -4.39
N THR A 9 -1.29 -6.85 -4.10
CA THR A 9 -2.13 -6.10 -5.05
C THR A 9 -1.44 -4.81 -5.47
N VAL A 10 -1.75 -4.29 -6.66
CA VAL A 10 -1.29 -2.98 -7.12
C VAL A 10 -2.45 -2.01 -7.06
N LEU A 11 -2.28 -0.90 -6.36
CA LEU A 11 -3.32 0.13 -6.20
C LEU A 11 -2.77 1.52 -6.56
N PRO A 12 -3.59 2.40 -7.15
CA PRO A 12 -3.23 3.79 -7.41
C PRO A 12 -3.15 4.62 -6.12
N VAL A 13 -2.29 5.63 -6.12
CA VAL A 13 -2.09 6.59 -5.02
C VAL A 13 -3.04 7.76 -5.14
N GLU A 14 -3.64 8.11 -4.01
CA GLU A 14 -4.44 9.31 -3.81
C GLU A 14 -3.81 10.13 -2.67
N ILE A 15 -3.31 11.33 -2.98
CA ILE A 15 -2.71 12.22 -2.00
C ILE A 15 -3.82 13.05 -1.34
N VAL A 16 -3.91 12.96 -0.02
CA VAL A 16 -4.93 13.61 0.81
C VAL A 16 -4.28 14.35 1.98
N ASP A 17 -4.92 15.40 2.49
CA ASP A 17 -4.44 16.13 3.66
C ASP A 17 -4.55 15.30 4.95
N THR A 18 -5.57 14.44 5.03
CA THR A 18 -5.79 13.54 6.17
C THR A 18 -6.38 12.24 5.65
N ALA A 19 -5.71 11.12 5.92
CA ALA A 19 -6.22 9.80 5.58
C ALA A 19 -7.39 9.46 6.51
N THR A 20 -8.58 9.29 5.93
CA THR A 20 -9.76 8.77 6.65
C THR A 20 -9.86 7.29 6.36
N LEU A 21 -9.63 6.47 7.39
CA LEU A 21 -9.56 5.04 7.25
C LEU A 21 -10.48 4.42 8.31
N ASP A 22 -11.73 4.15 7.91
CA ASP A 22 -12.62 3.32 8.70
C ASP A 22 -12.12 1.86 8.57
N GLU A 23 -11.99 1.14 9.68
CA GLU A 23 -11.52 -0.26 9.71
C GLU A 23 -10.12 -0.51 9.11
N ALA A 24 -9.20 0.45 9.28
CA ALA A 24 -7.84 0.38 8.75
C ALA A 24 -7.01 -0.78 9.34
N GLU A 25 -6.34 -1.54 8.48
CA GLU A 25 -5.35 -2.55 8.84
C GLU A 25 -3.94 -2.10 8.40
N PRO A 26 -2.86 -2.62 9.01
CA PRO A 26 -1.50 -2.30 8.59
C PRO A 26 -1.11 -3.01 7.29
N TYR A 27 -0.67 -2.22 6.31
CA TYR A 27 -0.14 -2.68 5.04
C TYR A 27 1.29 -2.20 4.83
N LEU A 28 2.11 -3.05 4.23
CA LEU A 28 3.37 -2.64 3.64
C LEU A 28 3.10 -2.20 2.20
N ILE A 29 3.42 -0.95 1.90
CA ILE A 29 3.34 -0.41 0.54
C ILE A 29 4.72 -0.09 0.00
N SER A 30 4.91 -0.21 -1.31
CA SER A 30 6.17 0.05 -1.99
C SER A 30 5.98 0.66 -3.37
N ASN A 31 6.93 1.49 -3.79
CA ASN A 31 7.03 1.93 -5.18
C ASN A 31 7.56 0.79 -6.07
N ASP A 32 7.56 0.98 -7.39
CA ASP A 32 8.09 0.03 -8.38
C ASP A 32 9.45 0.46 -8.97
N HIS A 33 10.06 1.49 -8.39
CA HIS A 33 11.32 2.07 -8.87
C HIS A 33 12.52 1.20 -8.47
N TYR A 34 12.94 0.27 -9.34
CA TYR A 34 14.01 -0.69 -9.03
C TYR A 34 15.31 -0.09 -8.46
N GLN A 35 15.76 1.06 -8.97
CA GLN A 35 17.00 1.72 -8.54
C GLN A 35 16.86 2.57 -7.28
N ASP A 36 15.63 2.89 -6.87
CA ASP A 36 15.31 3.72 -5.70
C ASP A 36 14.07 3.16 -5.02
N TYR A 37 14.14 1.86 -4.74
CA TYR A 37 13.05 1.12 -4.17
C TYR A 37 12.79 1.59 -2.75
N ARG A 38 11.55 1.97 -2.48
CA ARG A 38 11.12 2.44 -1.17
C ARG A 38 9.87 1.71 -0.75
N GLY A 39 9.78 1.46 0.55
CA GLY A 39 8.57 0.93 1.17
C GLY A 39 8.33 1.59 2.52
N ILE A 40 7.05 1.77 2.85
CA ILE A 40 6.60 2.33 4.12
C ILE A 40 5.41 1.53 4.64
N LEU A 41 5.21 1.59 5.96
CA LEU A 41 4.03 1.04 6.60
C LEU A 41 2.92 2.09 6.62
N VAL A 42 1.73 1.74 6.15
CA VAL A 42 0.54 2.59 6.22
C VAL A 42 -0.64 1.82 6.77
N GLN A 43 -1.61 2.56 7.29
CA GLN A 43 -2.93 2.02 7.56
C GLN A 43 -3.74 2.11 6.26
N HIS A 44 -4.49 1.08 5.92
CA HIS A 44 -5.32 1.05 4.72
C HIS A 44 -6.57 0.20 4.97
N ASP A 45 -7.71 0.70 4.51
CA ASP A 45 -8.95 -0.07 4.43
C ASP A 45 -8.90 -0.96 3.16
N PRO A 46 -8.96 -2.29 3.26
CA PRO A 46 -8.94 -3.19 2.11
C PRO A 46 -10.09 -3.01 1.12
N GLU A 47 -11.20 -2.36 1.50
CA GLU A 47 -12.31 -2.07 0.58
C GLU A 47 -12.02 -0.84 -0.30
N HIS A 48 -11.09 0.02 0.11
CA HIS A 48 -10.66 1.18 -0.67
C HIS A 48 -9.84 0.74 -1.89
N LYS A 49 -10.17 1.32 -3.05
CA LYS A 49 -9.50 1.03 -4.32
C LYS A 49 -8.27 1.91 -4.58
N THR A 50 -7.98 2.84 -3.67
CA THR A 50 -6.85 3.76 -3.72
C THR A 50 -6.07 3.67 -2.41
N ILE A 51 -4.75 3.89 -2.49
CA ILE A 51 -3.92 4.11 -1.31
C ILE A 51 -3.89 5.59 -1.01
N GLN A 52 -4.51 5.96 0.11
CA GLN A 52 -4.48 7.34 0.60
C GLN A 52 -3.15 7.60 1.31
N LEU A 53 -2.39 8.57 0.81
CA LEU A 53 -1.15 9.04 1.41
C LEU A 53 -1.23 10.52 1.74
N THR A 54 -0.64 10.91 2.85
CA THR A 54 -0.29 12.31 3.05
C THR A 54 0.82 12.73 2.10
N GLN A 55 0.93 14.03 1.83
CA GLN A 55 2.03 14.59 1.03
C GLN A 55 3.40 14.11 1.53
N THR A 56 3.62 14.12 2.84
CA THR A 56 4.86 13.65 3.47
C THR A 56 5.14 12.16 3.18
N GLN A 57 4.12 11.31 3.21
CA GLN A 57 4.27 9.88 2.91
C GLN A 57 4.55 9.63 1.43
N ALA A 58 3.89 10.38 0.54
CA ALA A 58 4.15 10.32 -0.90
C ALA A 58 5.60 10.71 -1.23
N GLU A 59 6.12 11.75 -0.58
CA GLU A 59 7.52 12.18 -0.71
C GLU A 59 8.51 11.13 -0.17
N GLN A 60 8.20 10.52 0.98
CA GLN A 60 9.00 9.42 1.53
C GLN A 60 9.07 8.24 0.56
N LEU A 61 7.95 7.87 -0.06
CA LEU A 61 7.83 6.76 -1.00
C LEU A 61 8.27 7.12 -2.43
N LYS A 62 8.49 8.40 -2.71
CA LYS A 62 8.80 8.97 -4.04
C LYS A 62 7.76 8.61 -5.09
N VAL A 63 6.50 8.83 -4.75
CA VAL A 63 5.36 8.68 -5.65
C VAL A 63 4.58 9.97 -5.73
N THR A 64 3.80 10.12 -6.78
CA THR A 64 2.96 11.27 -7.07
C THR A 64 1.50 10.85 -7.23
N GLN A 65 0.58 11.82 -7.34
CA GLN A 65 -0.85 11.55 -7.52
C GLN A 65 -1.08 10.63 -8.73
N GLY A 66 -1.79 9.52 -8.52
CA GLY A 66 -2.12 8.55 -9.57
C GLY A 66 -1.03 7.55 -9.92
N ASP A 67 0.17 7.65 -9.34
CA ASP A 67 1.17 6.58 -9.44
C ASP A 67 0.64 5.29 -8.80
N VAL A 68 1.21 4.16 -9.20
CA VAL A 68 0.82 2.85 -8.67
C VAL A 68 1.82 2.37 -7.64
N VAL A 69 1.31 1.79 -6.57
CA VAL A 69 2.12 1.18 -5.52
C VAL A 69 1.73 -0.27 -5.35
N ARG A 70 2.72 -1.07 -4.95
CA ARG A 70 2.51 -2.45 -4.56
C ARG A 70 2.14 -2.50 -3.09
N VAL A 71 1.07 -3.21 -2.77
CA VAL A 71 0.42 -3.28 -1.47
C VAL A 71 0.45 -4.72 -0.98
N LEU A 72 0.82 -4.92 0.28
CA LEU A 72 0.89 -6.23 0.93
C LEU A 72 0.29 -6.14 2.33
N SER A 73 -0.70 -6.98 2.63
CA SER A 73 -1.28 -7.06 3.98
C SER A 73 -0.27 -7.69 4.95
N LEU A 74 -0.12 -7.09 6.14
CA LEU A 74 0.68 -7.69 7.22
C LEU A 74 -0.15 -8.59 8.14
N ASN A 75 -1.47 -8.57 8.00
CA ASN A 75 -2.38 -9.50 8.64
C ASN A 75 -2.86 -10.49 7.58
N PRO A 76 -2.07 -11.52 7.24
CA PRO A 76 -2.55 -12.56 6.35
C PRO A 76 -3.80 -13.15 7.00
N LYS A 77 -4.96 -12.94 6.38
CA LYS A 77 -6.18 -13.67 6.77
C LYS A 77 -5.82 -15.13 6.56
N GLU A 78 -5.73 -15.89 7.67
CA GLU A 78 -5.43 -17.32 7.62
C GLU A 78 -6.25 -17.96 6.51
N HIS A 79 -5.57 -18.43 5.46
CA HIS A 79 -6.18 -19.32 4.50
C HIS A 79 -6.56 -20.58 5.29
N LYS A 80 -7.82 -20.71 5.70
CA LYS A 80 -8.37 -22.01 6.09
C LYS A 80 -8.23 -22.93 4.88
N ALA A 81 -7.34 -23.91 5.03
CA ALA A 81 -7.13 -25.02 4.10
C ALA A 81 -8.39 -25.89 3.96
#